data_AF-A0A1Q7D054-F1
#
_entry.id   AF-A0A1Q7D054-F1
#
_cell.length_a   1.000
_cell.length_b   1.000
_cell.length_c   1.000
_cell.angle_alpha   90.00
_cell.angle_beta   90.00
_cell.angle_gamma   90.00
#
_symmetry.space_group_name_H-M   'P 1'
#
loop_
_entity.id
_entity.type
_entity.pdbx_description
1 polymer ?
#
loop_
_entity_poly.entity_id
_entity_poly.type
_entity_poly.pdbx_seq_one_letter_code
_entity_poly.pdbx_strand_id
1 'polypeptide(L)'
;MSRVPPPSSSSSSTHLSTYRRLTPRDRLLLSWLAEHYLLSTHQIARALFESRRTAQQRLTILHRLQVLHRFTFANPDGTPETPYLYTLGPVGMRLHPDAYHDPDQLGLKAPRSSIERVDRLARSPILGHLLGVNQFFVDLHAHTRTHPDTAVARWWSEQHATAVFRRSQARKTNIQPDGHGIWTAGGHTVGFFLEYDRSTEDIPRVLRKLKAYELLAKTGPRFPVLLWVPTARREASLLDALQGSALPMPVATAVHGDDPAAPVWTLTGDRPPRRRALHELPTDPGPAGYPDPAARYDDGEDDDGEDDDFDEYDDDPFDDEDVDDEV
;
A
#
# COMPACT_ATOMS: atom_id res chain seq x y z
N MET A 1 -56.12 -16.92 5.06
CA MET A 1 -55.31 -16.88 3.82
C MET A 1 -54.17 -15.90 4.02
N SER A 2 -52.99 -16.40 4.40
CA SER A 2 -51.80 -15.58 4.66
C SER A 2 -51.10 -15.29 3.32
N ARG A 3 -50.90 -14.02 2.98
CA ARG A 3 -50.19 -13.61 1.76
C ARG A 3 -48.69 -13.71 2.00
N VAL A 4 -48.03 -14.60 1.27
CA VAL A 4 -46.56 -14.66 1.18
C VAL A 4 -46.06 -13.36 0.52
N PRO A 5 -45.10 -12.63 1.12
CA PRO A 5 -44.53 -11.45 0.50
C PRO A 5 -43.65 -11.85 -0.70
N PRO A 6 -43.61 -11.04 -1.78
CA PRO A 6 -42.82 -11.39 -2.96
C PRO A 6 -41.32 -11.30 -2.65
N PRO A 7 -40.48 -12.16 -3.25
CA PRO A 7 -39.04 -12.13 -3.03
C PRO A 7 -38.42 -10.86 -3.60
N SER A 8 -37.49 -10.26 -2.85
CA SER A 8 -36.65 -9.11 -3.20
C SER A 8 -35.58 -9.43 -4.27
N SER A 9 -36.00 -10.01 -5.39
CA SER A 9 -35.12 -10.65 -6.38
C SER A 9 -34.42 -9.69 -7.36
N SER A 10 -34.75 -8.39 -7.38
CA SER A 10 -34.24 -7.46 -8.40
C SER A 10 -32.82 -6.97 -8.14
N SER A 11 -32.43 -6.66 -6.88
CA SER A 11 -31.08 -6.16 -6.58
C SER A 11 -30.02 -7.27 -6.57
N SER A 12 -30.35 -8.42 -5.97
CA SER A 12 -29.44 -9.58 -5.87
C SER A 12 -29.13 -10.20 -7.24
N SER A 13 -30.15 -10.40 -8.09
CA SER A 13 -29.98 -10.90 -9.46
C SER A 13 -29.17 -9.94 -10.33
N THR A 14 -29.39 -8.63 -10.19
CA THR A 14 -28.60 -7.60 -10.88
C THR A 14 -27.13 -7.63 -10.46
N HIS A 15 -26.84 -7.83 -9.17
CA HIS A 15 -25.46 -7.91 -8.67
C HIS A 15 -24.72 -9.17 -9.17
N LEU A 16 -25.36 -10.33 -9.12
CA LEU A 16 -24.78 -11.58 -9.65
C LEU A 16 -24.47 -11.47 -11.15
N SER A 17 -25.33 -10.77 -11.91
CA SER A 17 -25.08 -10.49 -13.33
C SER A 17 -23.87 -9.59 -13.58
N THR A 18 -23.58 -8.65 -12.66
CA THR A 18 -22.40 -7.78 -12.73
C THR A 18 -21.12 -8.57 -12.48
N TYR A 19 -21.11 -9.53 -11.56
CA TYR A 19 -19.92 -10.34 -11.27
C TYR A 19 -19.47 -11.20 -12.46
N ARG A 20 -20.42 -11.70 -13.25
CA ARG A 20 -20.13 -12.45 -14.48
C ARG A 20 -19.51 -11.59 -15.59
N ARG A 21 -19.61 -10.25 -15.49
CA ARG A 21 -19.05 -9.31 -16.47
C ARG A 21 -17.65 -8.82 -16.13
N LEU A 22 -17.11 -9.19 -14.97
CA LEU A 22 -15.75 -8.82 -14.54
C LEU A 22 -14.71 -9.74 -15.17
N THR A 23 -13.75 -9.13 -15.85
CA THR A 23 -12.57 -9.80 -16.39
C THR A 23 -11.47 -9.92 -15.31
N PRO A 24 -10.45 -10.77 -15.51
CA PRO A 24 -9.30 -10.84 -14.61
C PRO A 24 -8.62 -9.47 -14.42
N ARG A 25 -8.54 -8.65 -15.47
CA ARG A 25 -8.00 -7.29 -15.41
C ARG A 25 -8.81 -6.37 -14.51
N ASP A 26 -10.15 -6.47 -14.54
CA ASP A 26 -10.98 -5.62 -13.68
C ASP A 26 -10.86 -6.06 -12.22
N ARG A 27 -10.72 -7.36 -11.95
CA ARG A 27 -10.49 -7.88 -10.60
C ARG A 27 -9.14 -7.40 -10.04
N LEU A 28 -8.10 -7.42 -10.87
CA LEU A 28 -6.80 -6.85 -10.51
C LEU A 28 -6.88 -5.34 -10.25
N LEU A 29 -7.63 -4.59 -11.07
CA LEU A 29 -7.85 -3.17 -10.80
C LEU A 29 -8.59 -2.97 -9.46
N LEU A 30 -9.60 -3.78 -9.16
CA LEU A 30 -10.32 -3.68 -7.89
C LEU A 30 -9.43 -3.98 -6.69
N SER A 31 -8.56 -4.99 -6.77
CA SER A 31 -7.60 -5.27 -5.69
C SER A 31 -6.62 -4.11 -5.51
N TRP A 32 -6.14 -3.47 -6.58
CA TRP A 32 -5.31 -2.26 -6.47
C TRP A 32 -6.06 -1.08 -5.85
N LEU A 33 -7.34 -0.89 -6.13
CA LEU A 33 -8.13 0.20 -5.53
C LEU A 33 -8.53 -0.10 -4.09
N ALA A 34 -8.61 -1.37 -3.71
CA ALA A 34 -8.79 -1.81 -2.35
C ALA A 34 -7.52 -1.54 -1.51
N GLU A 35 -6.35 -1.89 -2.06
CA GLU A 35 -5.06 -1.73 -1.41
C GLU A 35 -4.57 -0.27 -1.41
N HIS A 36 -4.70 0.46 -2.52
CA HIS A 36 -4.05 1.76 -2.74
C HIS A 36 -5.03 2.93 -2.87
N TYR A 37 -6.27 2.74 -2.45
CA TYR A 37 -7.36 3.72 -2.40
C TYR A 37 -7.91 4.21 -3.74
N LEU A 38 -7.04 4.73 -4.60
CA LEU A 38 -7.40 5.36 -5.86
C LEU A 38 -6.31 5.29 -6.92
N LEU A 39 -6.74 5.37 -8.18
CA LEU A 39 -5.86 5.55 -9.33
C LEU A 39 -6.50 6.51 -10.34
N SER A 40 -5.68 7.29 -11.02
CA SER A 40 -6.13 8.13 -12.14
C SER A 40 -6.40 7.32 -13.41
N THR A 41 -7.17 7.92 -14.33
CA THR A 41 -7.36 7.36 -15.68
C THR A 41 -6.03 7.03 -16.37
N HIS A 42 -5.01 7.87 -16.20
CA HIS A 42 -3.70 7.69 -16.84
C HIS A 42 -2.94 6.52 -16.23
N GLN A 43 -2.93 6.43 -14.91
CA GLN A 43 -2.29 5.32 -14.18
C GLN A 43 -2.88 3.98 -14.59
N ILE A 44 -4.20 3.87 -14.57
CA ILE A 44 -4.90 2.64 -14.94
C ILE A 44 -4.62 2.27 -16.40
N ALA A 45 -4.71 3.24 -17.31
CA ALA A 45 -4.44 2.99 -18.72
C ALA A 45 -3.01 2.48 -18.94
N ARG A 46 -2.03 3.13 -18.33
CA ARG A 46 -0.60 2.81 -18.46
C ARG A 46 -0.28 1.41 -17.93
N ALA A 47 -0.77 1.07 -16.74
CA ALA A 47 -0.46 -0.21 -16.11
C ALA A 47 -1.26 -1.40 -16.71
N LEU A 48 -2.50 -1.19 -17.17
CA LEU A 48 -3.40 -2.32 -17.48
C LEU A 48 -3.89 -2.41 -18.93
N PHE A 49 -3.71 -1.39 -19.78
CA PHE A 49 -4.30 -1.34 -21.11
C PHE A 49 -3.31 -0.98 -22.21
N GLU A 50 -3.43 -1.59 -23.39
CA GLU A 50 -2.62 -1.25 -24.58
C GLU A 50 -2.94 0.13 -25.14
N SER A 51 -4.18 0.60 -24.95
CA SER A 51 -4.59 1.93 -25.40
C SER A 51 -5.41 2.66 -24.34
N ARG A 52 -5.17 3.97 -24.24
CA ARG A 52 -5.94 4.87 -23.36
C ARG A 52 -7.42 4.88 -23.71
N ARG A 53 -7.77 4.80 -25.00
CA ARG A 53 -9.15 4.78 -25.48
C ARG A 53 -9.89 3.54 -24.96
N THR A 54 -9.30 2.36 -25.09
CA THR A 54 -9.88 1.11 -24.57
C THR A 54 -10.03 1.15 -23.05
N ALA A 55 -9.03 1.70 -22.34
CA ALA A 55 -9.11 1.90 -20.90
C ALA A 55 -10.33 2.78 -20.52
N GLN A 56 -10.48 3.94 -21.14
CA GLN A 56 -11.57 4.87 -20.86
C GLN A 56 -12.96 4.26 -21.13
N GLN A 57 -13.09 3.49 -22.22
CA GLN A 57 -14.33 2.76 -22.52
C GLN A 57 -14.64 1.73 -21.43
N ARG A 58 -13.64 0.91 -21.03
CA ARG A 58 -13.83 -0.09 -19.97
C ARG A 58 -14.16 0.55 -18.62
N LEU A 59 -13.44 1.61 -18.24
CA LEU A 59 -13.68 2.35 -16.99
C LEU A 59 -15.08 2.98 -16.95
N THR A 60 -15.57 3.48 -18.09
CA THR A 60 -16.95 3.98 -18.19
C THR A 60 -17.98 2.87 -17.97
N ILE A 61 -17.74 1.68 -18.52
CA ILE A 61 -18.60 0.50 -18.29
C ILE A 61 -18.60 0.12 -16.81
N LEU A 62 -17.41 -0.04 -16.20
CA LEU A 62 -17.29 -0.41 -14.79
C LEU A 62 -17.95 0.61 -13.86
N HIS A 63 -17.81 1.90 -14.15
CA HIS A 63 -18.51 2.96 -13.44
C HIS A 63 -20.04 2.86 -13.56
N ARG A 64 -20.57 2.63 -14.77
CA ARG A 64 -22.02 2.43 -14.98
C ARG A 64 -22.55 1.19 -14.26
N LEU A 65 -21.74 0.14 -14.16
CA LEU A 65 -22.04 -1.06 -13.39
C LEU A 65 -21.88 -0.87 -11.87
N GLN A 66 -21.56 0.34 -11.40
CA GLN A 66 -21.33 0.65 -9.98
C GLN A 66 -20.17 -0.14 -9.35
N VAL A 67 -19.30 -0.72 -10.19
CA VAL A 67 -18.09 -1.43 -9.77
C VAL A 67 -17.02 -0.44 -9.34
N LEU A 68 -16.91 0.68 -10.08
CA LEU A 68 -16.04 1.80 -9.75
C LEU A 68 -16.87 3.05 -9.45
N HIS A 69 -16.39 3.88 -8.53
CA HIS A 69 -16.78 5.27 -8.42
C HIS A 69 -15.71 6.13 -9.09
N ARG A 70 -16.09 7.26 -9.69
CA ARG A 70 -15.12 8.23 -10.21
C ARG A 70 -15.45 9.65 -9.78
N PHE A 71 -14.42 10.46 -9.59
CA PHE A 71 -14.55 11.88 -9.33
C PHE A 71 -13.43 12.66 -10.02
N THR A 72 -13.57 13.97 -10.10
CA THR A 72 -12.57 14.89 -10.66
C THR A 72 -12.70 16.22 -9.94
N PHE A 73 -11.61 16.98 -9.88
CA PHE A 73 -11.69 18.40 -9.58
C PHE A 73 -12.10 19.15 -10.84
N ALA A 74 -12.85 20.24 -10.64
CA ALA A 74 -13.36 21.07 -11.72
C ALA A 74 -12.76 22.47 -11.60
N ASN A 75 -12.37 23.02 -12.74
CA ASN A 75 -12.05 24.43 -12.88
C ASN A 75 -13.30 25.27 -12.59
N PRO A 76 -13.14 26.58 -12.27
CA PRO A 76 -14.28 27.49 -12.09
C PRO A 76 -15.24 27.57 -13.28
N ASP A 77 -14.79 27.24 -14.50
CA ASP A 77 -15.58 27.19 -15.72
C ASP A 77 -16.33 25.85 -15.93
N GLY A 78 -16.23 24.92 -14.97
CA GLY A 78 -16.89 23.61 -15.01
C GLY A 78 -16.15 22.56 -15.84
N THR A 79 -15.01 22.89 -16.45
CA THR A 79 -14.17 21.89 -17.13
C THR A 79 -13.40 21.03 -16.11
N PRO A 80 -13.13 19.75 -16.39
CA PRO A 80 -12.30 18.93 -15.53
C PRO A 80 -10.88 19.51 -15.44
N GLU A 81 -10.44 19.87 -14.23
CA GLU A 81 -9.06 20.29 -13.94
C GLU A 81 -8.12 19.10 -14.02
N THR A 82 -8.59 17.94 -13.56
CA THR A 82 -7.82 16.72 -13.47
C THR A 82 -8.45 15.61 -14.31
N PRO A 83 -7.66 14.60 -14.74
CA PRO A 83 -8.22 13.36 -15.23
C PRO A 83 -9.09 12.70 -14.16
N TYR A 84 -10.13 11.97 -14.55
CA TYR A 84 -10.93 11.22 -13.57
C TYR A 84 -10.05 10.32 -12.70
N LEU A 85 -10.28 10.42 -11.39
CA LEU A 85 -9.78 9.54 -10.36
C LEU A 85 -10.83 8.46 -10.08
N TYR A 86 -10.40 7.21 -9.93
CA TYR A 86 -11.27 6.07 -9.70
C TYR A 86 -10.98 5.46 -8.33
N THR A 87 -12.05 5.03 -7.65
CA THR A 87 -12.00 4.22 -6.43
C THR A 87 -13.09 3.15 -6.48
N LEU A 88 -13.20 2.31 -5.45
CA LEU A 88 -14.24 1.29 -5.36
C LEU A 88 -15.64 1.91 -5.37
N GLY A 89 -16.48 1.46 -6.30
CA GLY A 89 -17.91 1.78 -6.34
C GLY A 89 -18.71 0.91 -5.37
N PRO A 90 -20.04 1.10 -5.28
CA PRO A 90 -20.88 0.32 -4.38
C PRO A 90 -20.75 -1.20 -4.53
N VAL A 91 -20.62 -1.71 -5.76
CA VAL A 91 -20.39 -3.13 -6.04
C VAL A 91 -18.95 -3.53 -5.69
N GLY A 92 -17.98 -2.67 -6.00
CA GLY A 92 -16.56 -2.90 -5.70
C GLY A 92 -16.29 -3.01 -4.20
N MET A 93 -16.90 -2.15 -3.39
CA MET A 93 -16.78 -2.20 -1.92
C MET A 93 -17.35 -3.48 -1.32
N ARG A 94 -18.38 -4.09 -1.93
CA ARG A 94 -18.88 -5.40 -1.48
C ARG A 94 -17.96 -6.56 -1.88
N LEU A 95 -17.18 -6.41 -2.94
CA LEU A 95 -16.19 -7.40 -3.37
C LEU A 95 -14.90 -7.35 -2.55
N HIS A 96 -14.62 -6.20 -1.93
CA HIS A 96 -13.46 -5.96 -1.09
C HIS A 96 -13.91 -5.31 0.22
N PRO A 97 -14.58 -6.07 1.11
CA PRO A 97 -15.04 -5.55 2.40
C PRO A 97 -13.87 -5.09 3.28
N ASP A 98 -12.70 -5.71 3.16
CA ASP A 98 -11.49 -5.43 3.95
C ASP A 98 -10.54 -4.43 3.28
N ALA A 99 -11.02 -3.72 2.25
CA ALA A 99 -10.23 -2.69 1.57
C ALA A 99 -9.70 -1.64 2.56
N TYR A 100 -8.55 -1.04 2.32
CA TYR A 100 -8.13 0.09 3.14
C TYR A 100 -9.02 1.30 2.92
N HIS A 101 -9.40 1.95 4.01
CA HIS A 101 -10.59 2.79 4.07
C HIS A 101 -10.30 4.28 4.23
N ASP A 102 -9.24 4.62 4.94
CA ASP A 102 -8.89 5.99 5.24
C ASP A 102 -7.37 6.17 5.24
N PRO A 103 -6.82 6.92 4.27
CA PRO A 103 -5.38 7.11 4.20
C PRO A 103 -4.87 8.09 5.28
N ASP A 104 -5.74 8.89 5.88
CA ASP A 104 -5.37 9.88 6.90
C ASP A 104 -5.44 9.29 8.33
N GLN A 105 -6.28 8.28 8.56
CA GLN A 105 -6.48 7.69 9.89
C GLN A 105 -6.70 6.16 9.84
N LEU A 106 -5.65 5.43 10.23
CA LEU A 106 -5.60 3.96 10.23
C LEU A 106 -6.69 3.26 11.07
N GLY A 107 -7.31 3.96 12.03
CA GLY A 107 -8.34 3.41 12.93
C GLY A 107 -9.76 3.85 12.62
N LEU A 108 -10.00 4.60 11.53
CA LEU A 108 -11.34 5.02 11.19
C LEU A 108 -12.18 3.85 10.67
N LYS A 109 -13.46 3.85 11.07
CA LYS A 109 -14.44 2.90 10.54
C LYS A 109 -14.53 3.03 9.02
N ALA A 110 -14.74 1.87 8.38
CA ALA A 110 -15.02 1.76 6.96
C ALA A 110 -16.07 2.79 6.50
N PRO A 111 -15.89 3.44 5.35
CA PRO A 111 -16.92 4.33 4.80
C PRO A 111 -18.20 3.53 4.55
N ARG A 112 -19.35 4.09 4.93
CA ARG A 112 -20.66 3.43 4.81
C ARG A 112 -21.14 3.34 3.36
N SER A 113 -20.52 4.10 2.47
CA SER A 113 -20.84 4.13 1.04
C SER A 113 -19.63 4.56 0.21
N SER A 114 -19.69 4.29 -1.10
CA SER A 114 -18.66 4.78 -2.03
C SER A 114 -18.61 6.30 -2.10
N ILE A 115 -19.73 6.99 -1.82
CA ILE A 115 -19.78 8.46 -1.82
C ILE A 115 -18.97 8.99 -0.64
N GLU A 116 -19.19 8.44 0.56
CA GLU A 116 -18.41 8.81 1.74
C GLU A 116 -16.91 8.53 1.54
N ARG A 117 -16.56 7.41 0.88
CA ARG A 117 -15.17 7.12 0.49
C ARG A 117 -14.60 8.21 -0.41
N VAL A 118 -15.33 8.62 -1.44
CA VAL A 118 -14.92 9.71 -2.34
C VAL A 118 -14.76 11.02 -1.58
N ASP A 119 -15.69 11.37 -0.70
CA ASP A 119 -15.62 12.62 0.07
C ASP A 119 -14.39 12.66 0.99
N ARG A 120 -14.01 11.53 1.59
CA ARG A 120 -12.77 11.40 2.39
C ARG A 120 -11.54 11.60 1.51
N LEU A 121 -11.45 10.88 0.39
CA LEU A 121 -10.30 10.97 -0.53
C LEU A 121 -10.16 12.37 -1.16
N ALA A 122 -11.27 12.97 -1.59
CA ALA A 122 -11.27 14.29 -2.22
C ALA A 122 -10.83 15.42 -1.27
N ARG A 123 -11.01 15.24 0.05
CA ARG A 123 -10.59 16.18 1.10
C ARG A 123 -9.24 15.85 1.73
N SER A 124 -8.65 14.69 1.39
CA SER A 124 -7.40 14.25 2.00
C SER A 124 -6.24 15.15 1.55
N PRO A 125 -5.44 15.70 2.48
CA PRO A 125 -4.27 16.52 2.14
C PRO A 125 -3.16 15.70 1.46
N ILE A 126 -3.16 14.37 1.62
CA ILE A 126 -2.16 13.47 1.03
C ILE A 126 -2.59 12.88 -0.31
N LEU A 127 -3.72 13.32 -0.90
CA LEU A 127 -4.19 12.81 -2.19
C LEU A 127 -3.12 12.84 -3.29
N GLY A 128 -2.41 13.97 -3.41
CA GLY A 128 -1.31 14.11 -4.38
C GLY A 128 -0.10 13.22 -4.05
N HIS A 129 0.13 12.92 -2.77
CA HIS A 129 1.16 11.98 -2.32
C HIS A 129 0.80 10.55 -2.71
N LEU A 130 -0.43 10.10 -2.41
CA LEU A 130 -0.94 8.79 -2.80
C LEU A 130 -0.85 8.56 -4.30
N LEU A 131 -1.25 9.55 -5.10
CA LEU A 131 -1.13 9.45 -6.56
C LEU A 131 0.33 9.34 -7.01
N GLY A 132 1.27 10.04 -6.36
CA GLY A 132 2.69 9.96 -6.64
C GLY A 132 3.30 8.59 -6.31
N VAL A 133 3.02 8.07 -5.12
CA VAL A 133 3.40 6.71 -4.69
C VAL A 133 2.84 5.68 -5.66
N ASN A 134 1.55 5.77 -5.99
CA ASN A 134 0.92 4.83 -6.90
C ASN A 134 1.50 4.93 -8.32
N GLN A 135 1.97 6.10 -8.75
CA GLN A 135 2.62 6.28 -10.04
C GLN A 135 3.92 5.49 -10.14
N PHE A 136 4.72 5.45 -9.06
CA PHE A 136 5.95 4.65 -9.00
C PHE A 136 5.72 3.17 -9.35
N PHE A 137 4.74 2.54 -8.69
CA PHE A 137 4.42 1.13 -8.93
C PHE A 137 3.69 0.90 -10.26
N VAL A 138 2.88 1.87 -10.70
CA VAL A 138 2.29 1.87 -12.05
C VAL A 138 3.37 1.87 -13.12
N ASP A 139 4.47 2.59 -12.92
CA ASP A 139 5.60 2.61 -13.84
C ASP A 139 6.34 1.27 -13.86
N LEU A 140 6.55 0.62 -12.71
CA LEU A 140 7.06 -0.76 -12.67
C LEU A 140 6.13 -1.74 -13.40
N HIS A 141 4.82 -1.68 -13.15
CA HIS A 141 3.86 -2.53 -13.87
C HIS A 141 3.86 -2.24 -15.37
N ALA A 142 3.97 -0.98 -15.78
CA ALA A 142 4.09 -0.63 -17.19
C ALA A 142 5.37 -1.22 -17.82
N HIS A 143 6.49 -1.20 -17.10
CA HIS A 143 7.75 -1.79 -17.53
C HIS A 143 7.60 -3.30 -17.80
N THR A 144 6.89 -4.05 -16.93
CA THR A 144 6.67 -5.50 -17.11
C THR A 144 5.96 -5.88 -18.40
N ARG A 145 5.20 -4.95 -18.97
CA ARG A 145 4.42 -5.22 -20.18
C ARG A 145 5.27 -5.29 -21.44
N THR A 146 6.43 -4.66 -21.42
CA THR A 146 7.39 -4.66 -22.54
C THR A 146 8.64 -5.47 -22.22
N HIS A 147 8.81 -5.93 -20.97
CA HIS A 147 9.97 -6.69 -20.49
C HIS A 147 9.49 -7.97 -19.79
N PRO A 148 9.32 -9.09 -20.53
CA PRO A 148 8.64 -10.28 -20.05
C PRO A 148 9.40 -11.05 -18.96
N ASP A 149 10.69 -10.77 -18.77
CA ASP A 149 11.55 -11.32 -17.72
C ASP A 149 11.49 -10.51 -16.41
N THR A 150 10.57 -9.55 -16.32
CA THR A 150 10.39 -8.68 -15.16
C THR A 150 9.02 -8.84 -14.51
N ALA A 151 8.95 -8.64 -13.20
CA ALA A 151 7.70 -8.78 -12.44
C ALA A 151 7.68 -7.89 -11.19
N VAL A 152 6.51 -7.30 -10.92
CA VAL A 152 6.16 -6.79 -9.60
C VAL A 152 5.51 -7.94 -8.83
N ALA A 153 6.27 -8.59 -7.96
CA ALA A 153 5.80 -9.72 -7.15
C ALA A 153 4.92 -9.26 -5.99
N ARG A 154 5.14 -8.03 -5.50
CA ARG A 154 4.40 -7.42 -4.40
C ARG A 154 4.31 -5.91 -4.56
N TRP A 155 3.17 -5.36 -4.18
CA TRP A 155 2.93 -3.93 -4.01
C TRP A 155 2.01 -3.74 -2.80
N TRP A 156 2.56 -3.18 -1.73
CA TRP A 156 1.84 -2.84 -0.50
C TRP A 156 1.78 -1.33 -0.34
N SER A 157 0.61 -0.85 0.09
CA SER A 157 0.41 0.52 0.55
C SER A 157 1.19 0.81 1.83
N GLU A 158 1.31 2.09 2.18
CA GLU A 158 1.86 2.51 3.48
C GLU A 158 1.18 1.80 4.64
N GLN A 159 -0.16 1.74 4.64
CA GLN A 159 -0.92 1.13 5.71
C GLN A 159 -0.60 -0.35 5.86
N HIS A 160 -0.62 -1.10 4.76
CA HIS A 160 -0.28 -2.53 4.76
C HIS A 160 1.15 -2.76 5.24
N ALA A 161 2.12 -2.09 4.62
CA ALA A 161 3.53 -2.24 4.94
C ALA A 161 3.81 -1.88 6.42
N THR A 162 3.25 -0.77 6.90
CA THR A 162 3.35 -0.36 8.30
C THR A 162 2.76 -1.43 9.23
N ALA A 163 1.58 -1.96 8.93
CA ALA A 163 0.93 -2.98 9.76
C ALA A 163 1.75 -4.28 9.83
N VAL A 164 2.27 -4.75 8.69
CA VAL A 164 3.11 -5.96 8.63
C VAL A 164 4.41 -5.78 9.42
N PHE A 165 5.11 -4.67 9.19
CA PHE A 165 6.43 -4.46 9.81
C PHE A 165 6.38 -3.99 11.26
N ARG A 166 5.22 -3.53 11.75
CA ARG A 166 4.97 -3.35 13.18
C ARG A 166 4.70 -4.68 13.91
N ARG A 167 4.05 -5.65 13.27
CA ARG A 167 3.71 -6.95 13.88
C ARG A 167 4.92 -7.89 13.99
N SER A 168 5.83 -7.87 13.01
CA SER A 168 7.00 -8.75 12.96
C SER A 168 8.07 -8.39 14.02
N GLN A 169 7.87 -8.81 15.27
CA GLN A 169 8.78 -8.86 16.45
C GLN A 169 9.60 -7.64 16.87
N ALA A 170 9.74 -6.60 16.05
CA ALA A 170 10.36 -5.35 16.42
C ALA A 170 9.32 -4.45 17.09
N ARG A 171 8.87 -4.81 18.30
CA ARG A 171 7.96 -4.01 19.16
C ARG A 171 8.47 -2.59 19.48
N LYS A 172 9.57 -2.15 18.88
CA LYS A 172 10.20 -0.83 19.02
C LYS A 172 10.48 -0.11 17.69
N THR A 173 10.23 -0.69 16.52
CA THR A 173 10.46 -0.01 15.23
C THR A 173 9.15 0.52 14.66
N ASN A 174 9.01 1.84 14.58
CA ASN A 174 7.88 2.49 13.93
C ASN A 174 8.30 2.99 12.55
N ILE A 175 8.55 2.05 11.61
CA ILE A 175 8.70 2.44 10.20
C ILE A 175 7.32 2.67 9.57
N GLN A 176 7.24 3.65 8.70
CA GLN A 176 6.05 4.00 7.93
C GLN A 176 6.49 4.30 6.49
N PRO A 177 6.84 3.25 5.72
CA PRO A 177 7.21 3.43 4.32
C PRO A 177 5.99 3.87 3.52
N ASP A 178 6.15 4.78 2.58
CA ASP A 178 5.04 5.21 1.70
C ASP A 178 4.52 4.04 0.83
N GLY A 179 5.38 3.05 0.58
CA GLY A 179 4.99 1.77 0.02
C GLY A 179 6.09 0.72 0.18
N HIS A 180 5.74 -0.55 0.02
CA HIS A 180 6.69 -1.66 -0.02
C HIS A 180 6.51 -2.46 -1.29
N GLY A 181 7.61 -2.85 -1.91
CA GLY A 181 7.58 -3.53 -3.20
C GLY A 181 8.61 -4.62 -3.32
N ILE A 182 8.31 -5.57 -4.21
CA ILE A 182 9.22 -6.66 -4.54
C ILE A 182 9.28 -6.77 -6.04
N TRP A 183 10.46 -6.45 -6.56
CA TRP A 183 10.74 -6.36 -7.97
C TRP A 183 11.65 -7.51 -8.39
N THR A 184 11.33 -8.15 -9.51
CA THR A 184 12.19 -9.17 -10.12
C THR A 184 12.55 -8.76 -11.53
N ALA A 185 13.82 -8.86 -11.89
CA ALA A 185 14.33 -8.68 -13.26
C ALA A 185 15.68 -9.39 -13.41
N GLY A 186 15.95 -9.96 -14.58
CA GLY A 186 17.24 -10.61 -14.85
C GLY A 186 17.59 -11.76 -13.89
N GLY A 187 16.58 -12.45 -13.33
CA GLY A 187 16.78 -13.51 -12.32
C GLY A 187 17.13 -13.01 -10.91
N HIS A 188 17.15 -11.69 -10.68
CA HIS A 188 17.37 -11.08 -9.38
C HIS A 188 16.05 -10.56 -8.79
N THR A 189 15.85 -10.76 -7.50
CA THR A 189 14.68 -10.25 -6.76
C THR A 189 15.15 -9.26 -5.69
N VAL A 190 14.56 -8.07 -5.70
CA VAL A 190 14.84 -6.99 -4.74
C VAL A 190 13.55 -6.61 -4.02
N GLY A 191 13.51 -6.86 -2.71
CA GLY A 191 12.54 -6.22 -1.83
C GLY A 191 13.03 -4.82 -1.47
N PHE A 192 12.12 -3.84 -1.40
CA PHE A 192 12.46 -2.44 -1.15
C PHE A 192 11.36 -1.70 -0.38
N PHE A 193 11.78 -0.69 0.38
CA PHE A 193 10.90 0.33 0.96
C PHE A 193 10.92 1.58 0.09
N LEU A 194 9.77 2.18 -0.16
CA LEU A 194 9.64 3.42 -0.91
C LEU A 194 9.37 4.59 0.04
N GLU A 195 10.09 5.68 -0.18
CA GLU A 195 9.88 6.99 0.41
C GLU A 195 9.73 8.01 -0.73
N TYR A 196 8.50 8.46 -0.95
CA TYR A 196 8.13 9.42 -1.98
C TYR A 196 8.23 10.84 -1.45
N ASP A 197 9.29 11.55 -1.80
CA ASP A 197 9.54 12.91 -1.33
C ASP A 197 8.83 13.94 -2.21
N ARG A 198 8.00 14.81 -1.61
CA ARG A 198 7.38 15.98 -2.27
C ARG A 198 8.13 17.29 -2.02
N SER A 199 9.34 17.20 -1.45
CA SER A 199 10.15 18.29 -0.90
C SER A 199 9.43 19.11 0.18
N THR A 200 8.51 18.49 0.92
CA THR A 200 7.82 19.09 2.06
C THR A 200 8.59 18.92 3.37
N GLU A 201 9.54 17.97 3.40
CA GLU A 201 10.38 17.69 4.57
C GLU A 201 11.79 18.27 4.39
N ASP A 202 12.40 18.77 5.45
CA ASP A 202 13.81 19.13 5.44
C ASP A 202 14.71 17.87 5.49
N ILE A 203 15.99 18.03 5.13
CA ILE A 203 16.95 16.91 5.13
C ILE A 203 17.06 16.27 6.53
N PRO A 204 17.17 17.02 7.64
CA PRO A 204 17.17 16.43 8.98
C PRO A 204 15.99 15.52 9.27
N ARG A 205 14.78 15.86 8.80
CA ARG A 205 13.59 15.01 8.95
C ARG A 205 13.72 13.71 8.18
N VAL A 206 14.20 13.74 6.95
CA VAL A 206 14.49 12.52 6.17
C VAL A 206 15.50 11.63 6.90
N LEU A 207 16.59 12.21 7.40
CA LEU A 207 17.60 11.46 8.16
C LEU A 207 17.04 10.83 9.45
N ARG A 208 16.10 11.52 10.13
CA ARG A 208 15.40 10.94 11.28
C ARG A 208 14.52 9.76 10.89
N LYS A 209 13.85 9.78 9.73
CA LYS A 209 13.09 8.61 9.23
C LYS A 209 14.01 7.41 9.03
N LEU A 210 15.20 7.61 8.46
CA LEU A 210 16.19 6.54 8.25
C LEU A 210 16.61 5.85 9.56
N LYS A 211 16.59 6.53 10.71
CA LYS A 211 16.89 5.90 12.01
C LYS A 211 15.91 4.79 12.38
N ALA A 212 14.64 4.89 11.98
CA ALA A 212 13.68 3.81 12.21
C ALA A 212 14.01 2.57 11.37
N TYR A 213 14.43 2.76 10.11
CA TYR A 213 14.91 1.69 9.25
C TYR A 213 16.22 1.08 9.76
N GLU A 214 17.14 1.87 10.30
CA GLU A 214 18.36 1.37 10.96
C GLU A 214 18.03 0.42 12.10
N LEU A 215 17.01 0.73 12.89
CA LEU A 215 16.58 -0.14 13.98
C LEU A 215 15.93 -1.42 13.42
N LEU A 216 15.16 -1.34 12.34
CA LEU A 216 14.61 -2.53 11.67
C LEU A 216 15.72 -3.44 11.13
N ALA A 217 16.70 -2.88 10.42
CA ALA A 217 17.79 -3.62 9.77
C ALA A 217 18.73 -4.39 10.73
N LYS A 218 18.62 -4.16 12.05
CA LYS A 218 19.38 -4.90 13.07
C LYS A 218 18.88 -6.33 13.25
N THR A 219 17.56 -6.54 13.13
CA THR A 219 16.91 -7.83 13.41
C THR A 219 15.96 -8.29 12.31
N GLY A 220 15.67 -7.42 11.34
CA GLY A 220 14.83 -7.69 10.18
C GLY A 220 15.61 -7.58 8.86
N PRO A 221 14.91 -7.38 7.74
CA PRO A 221 15.52 -7.28 6.43
C PRO A 221 16.34 -6.00 6.33
N ARG A 222 17.32 -6.04 5.44
CA ARG A 222 18.11 -4.87 5.03
C ARG A 222 17.77 -4.55 3.58
N PHE A 223 16.47 -4.41 3.32
CA PHE A 223 15.98 -3.94 2.04
C PHE A 223 16.46 -2.50 1.78
N PRO A 224 16.76 -2.15 0.52
CA PRO A 224 17.02 -0.78 0.14
C PRO A 224 15.83 0.13 0.51
N VAL A 225 16.14 1.29 1.09
CA VAL A 225 15.21 2.41 1.21
C VAL A 225 15.40 3.29 -0.02
N LEU A 226 14.35 3.42 -0.82
CA LEU A 226 14.32 4.19 -2.06
C LEU A 226 13.77 5.59 -1.80
N LEU A 227 14.63 6.61 -1.91
CA LEU A 227 14.24 8.01 -1.83
C LEU A 227 13.93 8.52 -3.25
N TRP A 228 12.65 8.52 -3.60
CA TRP A 228 12.15 9.01 -4.90
C TRP A 228 11.82 10.50 -4.77
N VAL A 229 12.63 11.37 -5.39
CA VAL A 229 12.64 12.82 -5.07
C VAL A 229 12.27 13.69 -6.27
N PRO A 230 11.73 14.91 -6.08
CA PRO A 230 11.10 15.63 -7.18
C PRO A 230 12.10 16.36 -8.08
N THR A 231 13.36 16.54 -7.65
CA THR A 231 14.37 17.27 -8.42
C THR A 231 15.77 16.71 -8.23
N ALA A 232 16.61 16.85 -9.26
CA ALA A 232 18.04 16.52 -9.17
C ALA A 232 18.78 17.34 -8.10
N ARG A 233 18.34 18.57 -7.81
CA ARG A 233 18.90 19.37 -6.71
C ARG A 233 18.63 18.71 -5.37
N ARG A 234 17.39 18.24 -5.14
CA ARG A 234 17.03 17.52 -3.91
C ARG A 234 17.79 16.21 -3.78
N GLU A 235 17.92 15.47 -4.88
CA GLU A 235 18.75 14.26 -4.97
C GLU A 235 20.20 14.55 -4.54
N ALA A 236 20.84 15.55 -5.14
CA ALA A 236 22.22 15.92 -4.82
C ALA A 236 22.39 16.31 -3.34
N SER A 237 21.45 17.07 -2.77
CA SER A 237 21.51 17.45 -1.35
C SER A 237 21.36 16.25 -0.41
N LEU A 238 20.55 15.25 -0.77
CA LEU A 238 20.43 14.02 0.02
C LEU A 238 21.68 13.14 -0.10
N LEU A 239 22.24 13.01 -1.30
CA LEU A 239 23.50 12.29 -1.52
C LEU A 239 24.65 12.90 -0.73
N ASP A 240 24.76 14.24 -0.71
CA ASP A 240 25.75 14.97 0.08
C ASP A 240 25.53 14.77 1.58
N ALA A 241 24.29 14.90 2.05
CA ALA A 241 23.99 14.70 3.47
C ALA A 241 24.21 13.26 3.97
N LEU A 242 24.09 12.27 3.08
CA LEU A 242 24.28 10.85 3.40
C LEU A 242 25.70 10.35 3.10
N GLN A 243 26.56 11.19 2.53
CA GLN A 243 27.93 10.84 2.19
C GLN A 243 28.71 10.37 3.42
N GLY A 244 29.23 9.14 3.35
CA GLY A 244 30.04 8.55 4.44
C GLY A 244 29.23 7.95 5.57
N SER A 245 27.90 7.95 5.47
CA SER A 245 27.03 7.26 6.44
C SER A 245 27.14 5.75 6.26
N ALA A 246 27.59 5.04 7.31
CA ALA A 246 27.62 3.58 7.34
C ALA A 246 26.27 3.04 7.80
N LEU A 247 25.29 3.07 6.89
CA LEU A 247 23.95 2.54 7.17
C LEU A 247 23.93 1.01 7.03
N PRO A 248 23.23 0.28 7.91
CA PRO A 248 23.13 -1.17 7.86
C PRO A 248 22.22 -1.67 6.73
N MET A 249 21.49 -0.79 6.06
CA MET A 249 20.73 -1.10 4.84
C MET A 249 21.16 -0.16 3.70
N PRO A 250 20.97 -0.56 2.45
CA PRO A 250 21.22 0.33 1.32
C PRO A 250 20.22 1.49 1.30
N VAL A 251 20.69 2.68 0.90
CA VAL A 251 19.81 3.81 0.59
C VAL A 251 20.13 4.25 -0.82
N ALA A 252 19.10 4.29 -1.66
CA ALA A 252 19.22 4.71 -3.05
C ALA A 252 18.32 5.91 -3.29
N THR A 253 18.74 6.80 -4.19
CA THR A 253 17.92 7.95 -4.60
C THR A 253 17.86 8.07 -6.12
N ALA A 254 16.72 8.56 -6.60
CA ALA A 254 16.42 8.83 -8.00
C ALA A 254 15.32 9.89 -8.11
N VAL A 255 15.15 10.46 -9.29
CA VAL A 255 14.25 11.60 -9.53
C VAL A 255 12.90 11.14 -10.07
N HIS A 256 11.83 11.84 -9.68
CA HIS A 256 10.48 11.60 -10.19
C HIS A 256 10.41 11.65 -11.72
N GLY A 257 9.54 10.82 -12.29
CA GLY A 257 9.26 10.80 -13.73
C GLY A 257 10.19 9.91 -14.56
N ASP A 258 11.33 9.49 -13.98
CA ASP A 258 12.17 8.45 -14.56
C ASP A 258 11.49 7.08 -14.47
N ASP A 259 11.91 6.11 -15.31
CA ASP A 259 11.48 4.71 -15.17
C ASP A 259 12.17 4.09 -13.95
N PRO A 260 11.43 3.72 -12.89
CA PRO A 260 12.03 3.20 -11.66
C PRO A 260 12.70 1.83 -11.85
N ALA A 261 12.41 1.08 -12.92
CA ALA A 261 13.12 -0.16 -13.21
C ALA A 261 14.48 0.07 -13.91
N ALA A 262 14.65 1.23 -14.55
CA ALA A 262 15.83 1.56 -15.34
C ALA A 262 17.05 1.92 -14.45
N PRO A 263 18.25 2.08 -15.06
CA PRO A 263 19.46 2.51 -14.36
C PRO A 263 19.41 3.97 -13.90
N VAL A 264 18.55 4.27 -12.94
CA VAL A 264 18.30 5.65 -12.44
C VAL A 264 18.71 5.80 -10.98
N TRP A 265 18.99 4.71 -10.27
CA TRP A 265 19.26 4.74 -8.84
C TRP A 265 20.72 5.01 -8.53
N THR A 266 21.00 6.00 -7.69
CA THR A 266 22.32 6.22 -7.11
C THR A 266 22.33 5.73 -5.66
N LEU A 267 23.19 4.76 -5.34
CA LEU A 267 23.42 4.35 -3.94
C LEU A 267 24.26 5.39 -3.22
N THR A 268 23.85 5.76 -2.01
CA THR A 268 24.57 6.75 -1.17
C THR A 268 25.98 6.31 -0.77
N GLY A 269 26.22 4.98 -0.75
CA GLY A 269 27.50 4.37 -0.44
C GLY A 269 28.45 4.16 -1.64
N ASP A 270 27.99 4.36 -2.89
CA ASP A 270 28.83 4.11 -4.07
C ASP A 270 29.99 5.12 -4.18
N ARG A 271 31.20 4.59 -4.40
CA ARG A 271 32.44 5.35 -4.60
C ARG A 271 33.24 4.76 -5.77
N PRO A 272 33.30 5.42 -6.94
CA PRO A 272 32.58 6.64 -7.34
C PRO A 272 31.05 6.41 -7.49
N PRO A 273 30.22 7.47 -7.48
CA PRO A 273 28.79 7.34 -7.73
C PRO A 273 28.51 6.68 -9.08
N ARG A 274 27.56 5.74 -9.11
CA ARG A 274 27.12 5.04 -10.31
C ARG A 274 25.60 4.88 -10.29
N ARG A 275 24.99 4.96 -11.48
CA ARG A 275 23.57 4.64 -11.68
C ARG A 275 23.38 3.13 -11.82
N ARG A 276 22.36 2.60 -11.13
CA ARG A 276 22.00 1.17 -11.08
C ARG A 276 20.55 0.98 -11.41
N ALA A 277 20.23 -0.13 -12.06
CA ALA A 277 18.84 -0.58 -12.20
C ALA A 277 18.31 -1.05 -10.85
N LEU A 278 16.98 -1.04 -10.67
CA LEU A 278 16.37 -1.39 -9.38
C LEU A 278 16.76 -2.80 -8.90
N HIS A 279 16.85 -3.76 -9.81
CA HIS A 279 17.22 -5.15 -9.50
C HIS A 279 18.73 -5.33 -9.20
N GLU A 280 19.56 -4.32 -9.46
CA GLU A 280 21.00 -4.34 -9.15
C GLU A 280 21.30 -3.75 -7.76
N LEU A 281 20.29 -3.25 -7.05
CA LEU A 281 20.47 -2.74 -5.69
C LEU A 281 20.70 -3.92 -4.73
N PRO A 282 21.68 -3.82 -3.80
CA PRO A 282 21.85 -4.81 -2.76
C PRO A 282 20.56 -4.98 -1.96
N THR A 283 20.25 -6.20 -1.54
CA THR A 283 19.05 -6.52 -0.77
C THR A 283 19.36 -7.73 0.10
N ASP A 284 18.85 -7.73 1.32
CA ASP A 284 18.98 -8.85 2.26
C ASP A 284 17.60 -9.06 2.90
N PRO A 285 16.92 -10.18 2.62
CA PRO A 285 15.60 -10.46 3.17
C PRO A 285 15.62 -10.72 4.68
N GLY A 286 16.79 -10.82 5.31
CA GLY A 286 16.92 -11.08 6.74
C GLY A 286 16.63 -12.54 7.10
N PRO A 287 16.38 -12.84 8.38
CA PRO A 287 16.21 -14.21 8.88
C PRO A 287 14.93 -14.87 8.33
N ALA A 288 14.99 -16.20 8.17
CA ALA A 288 13.84 -17.03 7.81
C ALA A 288 12.76 -16.92 8.90
N GLY A 289 11.63 -16.32 8.57
CA GLY A 289 10.57 -15.94 9.52
C GLY A 289 10.12 -14.49 9.37
N TYR A 290 10.91 -13.66 8.68
CA TYR A 290 10.39 -12.39 8.15
C TYR A 290 9.36 -12.67 7.04
N PRO A 291 8.38 -11.78 6.82
CA PRO A 291 7.43 -11.96 5.75
C PRO A 291 8.12 -12.29 4.43
N ASP A 292 8.04 -13.56 3.98
CA ASP A 292 8.83 -14.07 2.86
C ASP A 292 8.66 -13.09 1.71
N PRO A 293 9.71 -12.39 1.24
CA PRO A 293 9.57 -11.43 0.18
C PRO A 293 8.98 -12.04 -1.11
N ALA A 294 9.13 -13.34 -1.36
CA ALA A 294 8.49 -13.97 -2.51
C ALA A 294 7.01 -14.30 -2.28
N ALA A 295 6.54 -14.38 -1.04
CA ALA A 295 5.18 -14.82 -0.73
C ALA A 295 4.13 -13.77 -1.12
N ARG A 296 3.04 -14.24 -1.74
CA ARG A 296 1.79 -13.48 -1.81
C ARG A 296 1.09 -13.66 -0.48
N TYR A 297 0.88 -12.56 0.24
CA TYR A 297 0.10 -12.59 1.46
C TYR A 297 -1.37 -12.63 1.09
N ASP A 298 -2.06 -13.68 1.54
CA ASP A 298 -3.51 -13.76 1.55
C ASP A 298 -3.94 -13.38 2.97
N ASP A 299 -4.88 -12.44 3.11
CA ASP A 299 -5.37 -11.94 4.41
C ASP A 299 -6.33 -12.96 5.07
N GLY A 300 -6.10 -14.26 4.86
CA GLY A 300 -6.95 -15.34 5.36
C GLY A 300 -6.74 -15.56 6.85
N GLU A 301 -7.78 -15.24 7.62
CA GLU A 301 -8.14 -15.67 8.98
C GLU A 301 -6.95 -15.95 9.92
N ASP A 302 -6.72 -15.01 10.83
CA ASP A 302 -5.98 -15.29 12.06
C ASP A 302 -6.65 -16.51 12.72
N ASP A 303 -5.94 -17.64 12.71
CA ASP A 303 -6.19 -18.81 13.54
C ASP A 303 -6.07 -18.35 15.00
N ASP A 304 -7.19 -17.94 15.57
CA ASP A 304 -7.42 -17.83 17.01
C ASP A 304 -7.33 -19.23 17.61
N GLY A 305 -6.09 -19.71 17.71
CA GLY A 305 -5.73 -20.91 18.43
C GLY A 305 -6.30 -20.85 19.84
N GLU A 306 -7.28 -21.72 20.06
CA GLU A 306 -7.74 -22.18 21.35
C GLU A 306 -6.52 -22.65 22.16
N ASP A 307 -6.08 -21.85 23.13
CA ASP A 307 -5.34 -22.35 24.28
C ASP A 307 -6.35 -22.54 25.42
N ASP A 308 -7.08 -23.65 25.35
CA ASP A 308 -7.62 -24.35 26.52
C ASP A 308 -6.44 -25.01 27.24
N ASP A 309 -6.32 -24.72 28.54
CA ASP A 309 -5.76 -25.52 29.64
C ASP A 309 -4.87 -24.66 30.55
N PHE A 310 -5.39 -24.31 31.72
CA PHE A 310 -4.66 -24.55 32.97
C PHE A 310 -5.61 -24.49 34.19
N ASP A 311 -5.95 -25.71 34.64
CA ASP A 311 -6.03 -26.20 36.01
C ASP A 311 -6.98 -25.54 37.04
N GLU A 312 -8.08 -26.25 37.22
CA GLU A 312 -8.84 -26.46 38.46
C GLU A 312 -7.92 -26.80 39.65
N TYR A 313 -7.93 -25.95 40.69
CA TYR A 313 -7.61 -26.33 42.06
C TYR A 313 -8.66 -25.70 43.00
N ASP A 314 -9.54 -26.55 43.50
CA ASP A 314 -10.28 -26.39 44.76
C ASP A 314 -9.34 -26.50 45.98
N ASP A 315 -9.84 -26.03 47.13
CA ASP A 315 -9.29 -25.95 48.51
C ASP A 315 -8.86 -24.51 48.90
N ASP A 316 -9.36 -23.83 49.94
CA ASP A 316 -10.19 -24.18 51.11
C ASP A 316 -10.74 -22.83 51.67
N PRO A 317 -11.80 -22.79 52.51
CA PRO A 317 -12.32 -21.58 53.14
C PRO A 317 -11.57 -21.25 54.45
N PHE A 318 -12.03 -20.22 55.16
CA PHE A 318 -11.59 -19.73 56.48
C PHE A 318 -10.60 -18.55 56.45
N ASP A 319 -11.15 -17.34 56.59
CA ASP A 319 -10.56 -16.31 57.44
C ASP A 319 -11.69 -15.75 58.32
N ASP A 320 -11.55 -15.97 59.62
CA ASP A 320 -12.31 -15.36 60.70
C ASP A 320 -11.92 -13.87 60.80
N GLU A 321 -12.85 -12.96 60.53
CA GLU A 321 -12.72 -11.57 60.98
C GLU A 321 -13.43 -11.41 62.32
N ASP A 322 -12.60 -11.21 63.35
CA ASP A 322 -12.94 -10.68 64.65
C ASP A 322 -13.74 -9.36 64.51
N VAL A 323 -14.96 -9.35 65.07
CA VAL A 323 -15.70 -8.13 65.38
C VAL A 323 -15.79 -8.02 66.90
N ASP A 324 -14.96 -7.14 67.45
CA ASP A 324 -14.97 -6.70 68.84
C ASP A 324 -16.27 -5.95 69.18
N ASP A 325 -16.90 -6.38 70.29
CA ASP A 325 -17.93 -5.63 71.02
C ASP A 325 -17.31 -4.99 72.29
N GLU A 326 -17.55 -3.68 72.40
CA GLU A 326 -17.63 -2.82 73.61
C GLU A 326 -16.47 -2.76 74.64
N VAL A 327 -15.83 -1.57 74.73
CA VAL A 327 -15.97 -0.62 75.88
C VAL A 327 -15.95 0.83 75.40
#